data_AF-A0A9E4IJ57-F1
#
_entry.id   AF-A0A9E4IJ57-F1
#
_cell.length_a   1.000
_cell.length_b   1.000
_cell.length_c   1.000
_cell.angle_alpha   90.00
_cell.angle_beta   90.00
_cell.angle_gamma   90.00
#
_symmetry.space_group_name_H-M   'P 1'
#
loop_
_entity.id
_entity.type
_entity.pdbx_description
1 polymer ?
#
loop_
_entity_poly.entity_id
_entity_poly.type
_entity_poly.pdbx_seq_one_letter_code
_entity_poly.pdbx_strand_id
1 'polypeptide(L)'
;MALAERPSPNARAHPYRGLSVQHVDRAPHPEFMMDYLMGREVYRRTDYVGLVHGDEVGLAAVARADSDDLFVPVLDVAVWSGPDQTLLIEDPTVDCGNATALAGAARRNARPGVSAYLVKGMYEHINFIWEPSPIRIHVTEVTPPVPPKLLTQAEHVVAFDEDLPPIELVLDSVTFSELAEQAPSDSYLVPCRGANLELPGELSFLDTRPASRSDWVMIGCERSMQFHRHFYGDEPPQVDICPKKRLDGAGPDGLWLVKCCMLERGTELADGRAVVPWGANLDEVRGALRWLARVDQVAVAVG
;
A
#
# COMPACT_ATOMS: atom_id res chain seq x y z
N MET A 1 -18.71 -8.02 -24.35
CA MET A 1 -17.41 -8.57 -23.95
C MET A 1 -17.71 -9.81 -23.12
N ALA A 2 -17.08 -10.96 -23.40
CA ALA A 2 -17.33 -12.17 -22.61
C ALA A 2 -16.88 -11.95 -21.16
N LEU A 3 -17.70 -12.36 -20.19
CA LEU A 3 -17.32 -12.29 -18.78
C LEU A 3 -16.24 -13.33 -18.46
N ALA A 4 -15.32 -12.99 -17.58
CA ALA A 4 -14.36 -13.96 -17.08
C ALA A 4 -15.07 -14.96 -16.16
N GLU A 5 -14.88 -16.26 -16.43
CA GLU A 5 -15.41 -17.35 -15.60
C GLU A 5 -14.81 -17.33 -14.18
N ARG A 6 -13.60 -16.78 -14.03
CA ARG A 6 -12.97 -16.55 -12.74
C ARG A 6 -12.34 -15.15 -12.67
N PRO A 7 -12.54 -14.40 -11.57
CA PRO A 7 -11.89 -13.11 -11.35
C PRO A 7 -10.40 -13.26 -11.05
N SER A 8 -9.63 -12.21 -11.36
CA SER A 8 -8.25 -12.10 -10.90
C SER A 8 -8.21 -11.82 -9.39
N PRO A 9 -7.12 -12.18 -8.69
CA PRO A 9 -6.87 -11.70 -7.33
C PRO A 9 -7.04 -10.18 -7.21
N ASN A 10 -7.55 -9.73 -6.07
CA ASN A 10 -7.89 -8.32 -5.78
C ASN A 10 -9.02 -7.71 -6.61
N ALA A 11 -9.77 -8.51 -7.40
CA ALA A 11 -10.96 -7.99 -8.07
C ALA A 11 -11.94 -7.41 -7.05
N ARG A 12 -12.49 -6.24 -7.39
CA ARG A 12 -13.43 -5.44 -6.59
C ARG A 12 -14.28 -4.59 -7.52
N ALA A 13 -15.38 -4.04 -7.04
CA ALA A 13 -16.02 -2.94 -7.75
C ALA A 13 -15.15 -1.68 -7.61
N HIS A 14 -14.78 -1.07 -8.74
CA HIS A 14 -14.08 0.22 -8.77
C HIS A 14 -14.66 1.13 -9.85
N PRO A 15 -15.31 2.26 -9.49
CA PRO A 15 -15.68 2.64 -8.12
C PRO A 15 -16.66 1.64 -7.48
N TYR A 16 -16.74 1.60 -6.14
CA TYR A 16 -17.55 0.62 -5.40
C TYR A 16 -19.05 0.64 -5.74
N ARG A 17 -19.57 1.74 -6.29
CA ARG A 17 -20.94 1.84 -6.85
C ARG A 17 -21.22 0.84 -7.99
N GLY A 18 -20.20 0.13 -8.49
CA GLY A 18 -20.31 -0.97 -9.43
C GLY A 18 -20.97 -2.24 -8.86
N LEU A 19 -21.07 -2.35 -7.53
CA LEU A 19 -21.73 -3.45 -6.84
C LEU A 19 -23.17 -3.09 -6.46
N SER A 20 -24.11 -3.95 -6.85
CA SER A 20 -25.49 -3.94 -6.35
C SER A 20 -25.70 -5.12 -5.40
N VAL A 21 -26.30 -4.89 -4.24
CA VAL A 21 -26.67 -5.98 -3.30
C VAL A 21 -28.18 -6.10 -3.23
N GLN A 22 -28.68 -7.33 -3.39
CA GLN A 22 -30.11 -7.63 -3.43
C GLN A 22 -30.45 -8.78 -2.49
N HIS A 23 -31.54 -8.64 -1.74
CA HIS A 23 -32.05 -9.71 -0.90
C HIS A 23 -32.96 -10.64 -1.71
N VAL A 24 -32.79 -11.95 -1.52
CA VAL A 24 -33.51 -13.01 -2.23
C VAL A 24 -34.17 -13.97 -1.25
N ASP A 25 -35.18 -14.69 -1.73
CA ASP A 25 -36.04 -15.59 -0.95
C ASP A 25 -35.49 -17.01 -0.78
N ARG A 26 -34.37 -17.33 -1.44
CA ARG A 26 -33.68 -18.61 -1.34
C ARG A 26 -32.17 -18.45 -1.46
N ALA A 27 -31.44 -19.46 -0.99
CA ALA A 27 -29.98 -19.51 -1.03
C ALA A 27 -29.41 -19.21 -2.44
N PRO A 28 -28.40 -18.32 -2.56
CA PRO A 28 -27.84 -17.88 -3.83
C PRO A 28 -26.88 -18.92 -4.43
N HIS A 29 -27.37 -20.13 -4.74
CA HIS A 29 -26.61 -21.14 -5.48
C HIS A 29 -26.46 -20.78 -6.96
N PRO A 30 -25.38 -21.23 -7.64
CA PRO A 30 -25.04 -20.76 -8.99
C PRO A 30 -26.17 -20.83 -10.03
N GLU A 31 -26.90 -21.94 -10.12
CA GLU A 31 -28.02 -22.10 -11.06
C GLU A 31 -29.12 -21.07 -10.79
N PHE A 32 -29.49 -20.88 -9.52
CA PHE A 32 -30.49 -19.88 -9.15
C PHE A 32 -30.01 -18.47 -9.47
N MET A 33 -28.75 -18.13 -9.18
CA MET A 33 -28.23 -16.79 -9.45
C MET A 33 -28.25 -16.46 -10.95
N MET A 34 -27.85 -17.43 -11.78
CA MET A 34 -27.90 -17.31 -13.24
C MET A 34 -29.33 -17.04 -13.71
N ASP A 35 -30.26 -17.93 -13.36
CA ASP A 35 -31.68 -17.80 -13.75
C ASP A 35 -32.31 -16.51 -13.20
N TYR A 36 -31.95 -16.13 -11.97
CA TYR A 36 -32.46 -14.94 -11.32
C TYR A 36 -31.97 -13.68 -12.03
N LEU A 37 -30.72 -13.60 -12.49
CA LEU A 37 -30.12 -12.37 -13.02
C LEU A 37 -30.32 -12.21 -14.53
N MET A 38 -30.31 -13.29 -15.30
CA MET A 38 -30.39 -13.25 -16.76
C MET A 38 -31.64 -12.52 -17.25
N GLY A 39 -31.45 -11.53 -18.14
CA GLY A 39 -32.53 -10.75 -18.74
C GLY A 39 -33.17 -9.69 -17.82
N ARG A 40 -32.86 -9.66 -16.52
CA ARG A 40 -33.36 -8.62 -15.61
C ARG A 40 -32.68 -7.30 -15.85
N GLU A 41 -33.39 -6.24 -15.48
CA GLU A 41 -32.84 -4.89 -15.51
C GLU A 41 -31.97 -4.61 -14.28
N VAL A 42 -30.81 -4.00 -14.52
CA VAL A 42 -29.92 -3.45 -13.49
C VAL A 42 -29.64 -1.98 -13.79
N TYR A 43 -29.24 -1.21 -12.78
CA TYR A 43 -28.72 0.14 -13.01
C TYR A 43 -27.57 0.05 -14.02
N ARG A 44 -27.57 0.89 -15.07
CA ARG A 44 -26.39 1.05 -15.93
C ARG A 44 -25.24 1.39 -14.99
N ARG A 45 -24.05 0.80 -15.02
CA ARG A 45 -22.96 0.93 -14.00
C ARG A 45 -23.05 -0.04 -12.83
N THR A 46 -24.04 -0.92 -12.77
CA THR A 46 -23.87 -2.21 -12.08
C THR A 46 -23.04 -3.12 -12.96
N ASP A 47 -21.90 -3.56 -12.45
CA ASP A 47 -21.03 -4.55 -13.09
C ASP A 47 -20.99 -5.85 -12.26
N TYR A 48 -21.39 -5.78 -10.98
CA TYR A 48 -21.42 -6.89 -10.04
C TYR A 48 -22.72 -6.91 -9.24
N VAL A 49 -23.20 -8.12 -8.92
CA VAL A 49 -24.37 -8.32 -8.05
C VAL A 49 -24.04 -9.29 -6.92
N GLY A 50 -24.26 -8.85 -5.68
CA GLY A 50 -24.29 -9.70 -4.49
C GLY A 50 -25.72 -10.09 -4.17
N LEU A 51 -26.03 -11.38 -4.12
CA LEU A 51 -27.34 -11.89 -3.71
C LEU A 51 -27.25 -12.42 -2.27
N VAL A 52 -28.18 -12.01 -1.41
CA VAL A 52 -28.16 -12.31 0.03
C VAL A 52 -29.45 -12.99 0.46
N HIS A 53 -29.32 -14.15 1.11
CA HIS A 53 -30.42 -14.88 1.75
C HIS A 53 -30.05 -15.23 3.19
N GLY A 54 -30.61 -14.53 4.17
CA GLY A 54 -30.13 -14.66 5.56
C GLY A 54 -28.63 -14.36 5.64
N ASP A 55 -27.84 -15.33 6.10
CA ASP A 55 -26.37 -15.25 6.19
C ASP A 55 -25.66 -15.80 4.94
N GLU A 56 -26.40 -16.33 3.97
CA GLU A 56 -25.85 -16.92 2.74
C GLU A 56 -25.70 -15.86 1.65
N VAL A 57 -24.52 -15.81 1.02
CA VAL A 57 -24.20 -14.79 0.02
C VAL A 57 -23.60 -15.43 -1.23
N GLY A 58 -24.00 -14.93 -2.39
CA GLY A 58 -23.37 -15.25 -3.67
C GLY A 58 -22.94 -13.97 -4.39
N LEU A 59 -21.87 -14.05 -5.18
CA LEU A 59 -21.35 -12.95 -5.98
C LEU A 59 -21.31 -13.35 -7.46
N ALA A 60 -21.84 -12.47 -8.31
CA ALA A 60 -21.77 -12.62 -9.76
C ALA A 60 -21.32 -11.32 -10.43
N ALA A 61 -20.58 -11.45 -11.54
CA ALA A 61 -20.40 -10.38 -12.51
C ALA A 61 -21.52 -10.43 -13.54
N VAL A 62 -21.93 -9.26 -14.05
CA VAL A 62 -22.99 -9.14 -15.05
C VAL A 62 -22.48 -8.35 -16.26
N ALA A 63 -22.77 -8.85 -17.46
CA ALA A 63 -22.66 -8.07 -18.68
C ALA A 63 -24.03 -7.49 -18.99
N ARG A 64 -24.07 -6.26 -19.44
CA ARG A 64 -25.29 -5.51 -19.68
C ARG A 64 -25.28 -4.92 -21.08
N ALA A 65 -26.46 -4.62 -21.60
CA ALA A 65 -26.58 -3.90 -22.85
C ALA A 65 -25.91 -2.52 -22.75
N ASP A 66 -25.29 -2.09 -23.84
CA ASP A 66 -24.82 -0.72 -23.97
C ASP A 66 -26.02 0.18 -24.29
N SER A 67 -26.32 1.12 -23.38
CA SER A 67 -27.44 2.05 -23.51
C SER A 67 -27.24 3.25 -22.59
N ASP A 68 -27.80 4.40 -22.98
CA ASP A 68 -27.89 5.59 -22.17
C ASP A 68 -29.02 5.52 -21.12
N ASP A 69 -29.91 4.53 -21.22
CA ASP A 69 -31.03 4.31 -20.30
C ASP A 69 -30.56 4.08 -18.87
N LEU A 70 -31.38 4.51 -17.90
CA LEU A 70 -31.04 4.40 -16.48
C LEU A 70 -30.90 2.93 -16.03
N PHE A 71 -31.76 2.07 -16.58
CA PHE A 71 -31.80 0.64 -16.34
C PHE A 71 -31.60 -0.09 -17.66
N VAL A 72 -30.84 -1.18 -17.62
CA VAL A 72 -30.47 -1.95 -18.80
C VAL A 72 -30.57 -3.45 -18.51
N PRO A 73 -30.98 -4.27 -19.48
CA PRO A 73 -31.05 -5.70 -19.29
C PRO A 73 -29.66 -6.32 -19.15
N VAL A 74 -29.55 -7.31 -18.27
CA VAL A 74 -28.41 -8.21 -18.14
C VAL A 74 -28.42 -9.19 -19.32
N LEU A 75 -27.33 -9.22 -20.07
CA LEU A 75 -27.13 -10.04 -21.27
C LEU A 75 -26.32 -11.31 -21.01
N ASP A 76 -25.50 -11.29 -19.96
CA ASP A 76 -24.66 -12.42 -19.56
C ASP A 76 -24.37 -12.34 -18.06
N VAL A 77 -24.14 -13.49 -17.42
CA VAL A 77 -23.87 -13.61 -15.99
C VAL A 77 -22.72 -14.58 -15.79
N ALA A 78 -21.72 -14.17 -15.02
CA ALA A 78 -20.67 -15.07 -14.54
C ALA A 78 -20.79 -15.16 -13.02
N VAL A 79 -21.23 -16.32 -12.52
CA VAL A 79 -21.27 -16.58 -11.08
C VAL A 79 -19.85 -16.87 -10.59
N TRP A 80 -19.33 -16.01 -9.72
CA TRP A 80 -17.97 -16.13 -9.20
C TRP A 80 -17.91 -16.93 -7.90
N SER A 81 -18.92 -16.83 -7.04
CA SER A 81 -19.00 -17.61 -5.81
C SER A 81 -20.44 -17.78 -5.34
N GLY A 82 -20.72 -18.94 -4.74
CA GLY A 82 -21.95 -19.22 -4.00
C GLY A 82 -21.79 -19.05 -2.48
N PRO A 83 -22.76 -19.55 -1.69
CA PRO A 83 -22.79 -19.42 -0.23
C PRO A 83 -21.55 -19.94 0.48
N ASP A 84 -21.01 -21.08 0.01
CA ASP A 84 -19.88 -21.75 0.65
C ASP A 84 -18.53 -21.04 0.40
N GLN A 85 -18.50 -20.07 -0.52
CA GLN A 85 -17.29 -19.40 -0.99
C GLN A 85 -17.29 -17.88 -0.73
N THR A 86 -18.38 -17.35 -0.19
CA THR A 86 -18.58 -15.92 0.03
C THR A 86 -18.86 -15.62 1.49
N LEU A 87 -18.19 -14.62 2.05
CA LEU A 87 -18.45 -14.15 3.41
C LEU A 87 -18.94 -12.71 3.39
N LEU A 88 -20.04 -12.43 4.08
CA LEU A 88 -20.45 -11.07 4.42
C LEU A 88 -19.78 -10.64 5.72
N ILE A 89 -19.13 -9.48 5.68
CA ILE A 89 -18.49 -8.84 6.82
C ILE A 89 -19.18 -7.51 7.05
N GLU A 90 -19.61 -7.26 8.28
CA GLU A 90 -20.07 -5.95 8.73
C GLU A 90 -18.99 -5.33 9.61
N ASP A 91 -18.34 -4.27 9.12
CA ASP A 91 -17.31 -3.54 9.85
C ASP A 91 -17.40 -2.05 9.50
N PRO A 92 -18.14 -1.23 10.30
CA PRO A 92 -18.41 0.16 9.98
C PRO A 92 -17.15 1.06 10.00
N THR A 93 -15.97 0.50 10.33
CA THR A 93 -14.69 1.20 10.30
C THR A 93 -13.92 1.01 8.99
N VAL A 94 -14.40 0.17 8.07
CA VAL A 94 -13.72 -0.13 6.81
C VAL A 94 -14.19 0.82 5.71
N ASP A 95 -13.26 1.53 5.08
CA ASP A 95 -13.54 2.28 3.86
C ASP A 95 -13.67 1.31 2.66
N CYS A 96 -14.89 1.19 2.11
CA CYS A 96 -15.20 0.32 0.98
C CYS A 96 -14.64 0.80 -0.37
N GLY A 97 -14.18 2.06 -0.47
CA GLY A 97 -13.44 2.57 -1.63
C GLY A 97 -11.95 2.21 -1.59
N ASN A 98 -11.42 1.84 -0.42
CA ASN A 98 -10.02 1.57 -0.22
C ASN A 98 -9.70 0.07 -0.36
N ALA A 99 -8.92 -0.30 -1.38
CA ALA A 99 -8.57 -1.69 -1.66
C ALA A 99 -7.77 -2.34 -0.52
N THR A 100 -6.87 -1.60 0.12
CA THR A 100 -6.09 -2.08 1.28
C THR A 100 -6.97 -2.31 2.50
N ALA A 101 -7.94 -1.44 2.76
CA ALA A 101 -8.89 -1.60 3.86
C ALA A 101 -9.76 -2.84 3.66
N LEU A 102 -10.28 -3.08 2.44
CA LEU A 102 -11.01 -4.29 2.08
C LEU A 102 -10.16 -5.56 2.29
N ALA A 103 -8.92 -5.56 1.80
CA ALA A 103 -8.00 -6.69 2.01
C ALA A 103 -7.69 -6.92 3.49
N GLY A 104 -7.56 -5.86 4.27
CA GLY A 104 -7.40 -5.94 5.73
C GLY A 104 -8.59 -6.58 6.42
N ALA A 105 -9.82 -6.20 6.05
CA ALA A 105 -11.06 -6.78 6.56
C ALA A 105 -11.18 -8.27 6.22
N ALA A 106 -10.91 -8.63 4.96
CA ALA A 106 -10.88 -10.00 4.50
C ALA A 106 -9.85 -10.84 5.26
N ARG A 107 -8.62 -10.33 5.45
CA ARG A 107 -7.55 -11.03 6.20
C ARG A 107 -7.94 -11.33 7.65
N ARG A 108 -8.58 -10.38 8.35
CA ARG A 108 -9.06 -10.57 9.74
C ARG A 108 -10.15 -11.65 9.85
N ASN A 109 -10.87 -11.89 8.76
CA ASN A 109 -12.02 -12.81 8.69
C ASN A 109 -11.76 -14.03 7.80
N ALA A 110 -10.50 -14.32 7.46
CA ALA A 110 -10.15 -15.38 6.53
C ALA A 110 -10.61 -16.75 7.05
N ARG A 111 -11.18 -17.57 6.17
CA ARG A 111 -11.67 -18.92 6.44
C ARG A 111 -11.33 -19.83 5.27
N PRO A 112 -11.00 -21.12 5.50
CA PRO A 112 -10.83 -22.08 4.41
C PRO A 112 -12.05 -22.12 3.50
N GLY A 113 -11.84 -22.18 2.18
CA GLY A 113 -12.91 -22.26 1.18
C GLY A 113 -13.53 -20.91 0.77
N VAL A 114 -13.35 -19.85 1.55
CA VAL A 114 -13.84 -18.51 1.19
C VAL A 114 -12.87 -17.83 0.24
N SER A 115 -13.40 -17.37 -0.89
CA SER A 115 -12.64 -16.65 -1.92
C SER A 115 -13.14 -15.20 -2.09
N ALA A 116 -14.43 -14.95 -1.85
CA ALA A 116 -15.04 -13.63 -1.95
C ALA A 116 -15.42 -13.08 -0.57
N TYR A 117 -15.11 -11.82 -0.33
CA TYR A 117 -15.47 -11.12 0.90
C TYR A 117 -16.30 -9.90 0.54
N LEU A 118 -17.61 -9.93 0.80
CA LEU A 118 -18.45 -8.73 0.75
C LEU A 118 -18.31 -8.00 2.07
N VAL A 119 -18.00 -6.71 2.02
CA VAL A 119 -17.76 -5.88 3.20
C VAL A 119 -18.73 -4.72 3.19
N LYS A 120 -19.62 -4.70 4.18
CA LYS A 120 -20.45 -3.55 4.52
C LYS A 120 -19.69 -2.68 5.52
N GLY A 121 -19.26 -1.52 5.07
CA GLY A 121 -18.31 -0.66 5.76
C GLY A 121 -18.85 0.71 6.17
N MET A 122 -17.95 1.69 6.21
CA MET A 122 -18.25 3.09 6.52
C MET A 122 -19.44 3.59 5.68
N TYR A 123 -20.30 4.37 6.34
CA TYR A 123 -21.49 4.97 5.73
C TYR A 123 -22.49 3.95 5.15
N GLU A 124 -22.44 2.70 5.63
CA GLU A 124 -23.26 1.58 5.14
C GLU A 124 -23.01 1.25 3.65
N HIS A 125 -21.89 1.72 3.08
CA HIS A 125 -21.46 1.31 1.76
C HIS A 125 -21.04 -0.15 1.76
N ILE A 126 -21.16 -0.79 0.61
CA ILE A 126 -20.77 -2.19 0.44
C ILE A 126 -19.91 -2.33 -0.81
N ASN A 127 -18.86 -3.13 -0.70
CA ASN A 127 -18.02 -3.56 -1.81
C ASN A 127 -17.63 -5.02 -1.58
N PHE A 128 -16.84 -5.59 -2.48
CA PHE A 128 -16.23 -6.90 -2.30
C PHE A 128 -14.74 -6.86 -2.59
N ILE A 129 -14.02 -7.87 -2.11
CA ILE A 129 -12.69 -8.21 -2.61
C ILE A 129 -12.57 -9.72 -2.82
N TRP A 130 -12.06 -10.11 -3.99
CA TRP A 130 -11.79 -11.49 -4.36
C TRP A 130 -10.34 -11.86 -4.11
N GLU A 131 -10.09 -12.99 -3.44
CA GLU A 131 -8.77 -13.59 -3.17
C GLU A 131 -7.69 -12.51 -2.94
N PRO A 132 -7.81 -11.70 -1.86
CA PRO A 132 -6.93 -10.57 -1.65
C PRO A 132 -5.47 -11.01 -1.57
N SER A 133 -4.64 -10.40 -2.41
CA SER A 133 -3.21 -10.61 -2.52
C SER A 133 -2.51 -9.25 -2.56
N PRO A 134 -2.29 -8.61 -1.38
CA PRO A 134 -1.67 -7.30 -1.33
C PRO A 134 -0.24 -7.27 -1.85
N ILE A 135 0.12 -6.20 -2.54
CA ILE A 135 1.49 -5.94 -2.97
C ILE A 135 2.31 -5.54 -1.75
N ARG A 136 3.33 -6.34 -1.42
CA ARG A 136 4.24 -6.03 -0.31
C ARG A 136 5.27 -5.00 -0.76
N ILE A 137 5.33 -3.88 -0.05
CA ILE A 137 6.31 -2.81 -0.29
C ILE A 137 7.08 -2.56 1.01
N HIS A 138 8.39 -2.69 0.93
CA HIS A 138 9.28 -2.38 2.03
C HIS A 138 9.55 -0.87 2.07
N VAL A 139 9.39 -0.26 3.24
CA VAL A 139 9.68 1.15 3.47
C VAL A 139 10.98 1.23 4.26
N THR A 140 12.10 1.57 3.59
CA THR A 140 13.40 1.68 4.26
C THR A 140 13.68 3.11 4.68
N GLU A 141 13.78 3.34 6.00
CA GLU A 141 13.98 4.66 6.58
C GLU A 141 14.85 4.60 7.84
N VAL A 142 15.58 5.70 8.10
CA VAL A 142 16.34 5.87 9.34
C VAL A 142 15.41 6.25 10.50
N THR A 143 15.53 5.58 11.64
CA THR A 143 14.82 5.92 12.89
C THR A 143 15.82 6.27 14.00
N PRO A 144 15.46 7.18 14.93
CA PRO A 144 14.15 7.86 15.10
C PRO A 144 13.90 9.01 14.10
N PRO A 145 12.65 9.53 13.94
CA PRO A 145 11.47 9.34 14.80
C PRO A 145 10.80 7.96 14.64
N VAL A 146 10.01 7.60 15.66
CA VAL A 146 9.07 6.47 15.64
C VAL A 146 7.65 7.01 15.92
N PRO A 147 6.65 6.80 15.03
CA PRO A 147 6.79 6.11 13.75
C PRO A 147 7.67 6.89 12.75
N PRO A 148 8.33 6.18 11.82
CA PRO A 148 9.11 6.79 10.75
C PRO A 148 8.24 7.64 9.82
N LYS A 149 8.74 8.82 9.42
CA LYS A 149 7.96 9.79 8.63
C LYS A 149 7.52 9.23 7.26
N LEU A 150 8.41 8.55 6.54
CA LEU A 150 8.11 7.97 5.23
C LEU A 150 7.03 6.90 5.33
N LEU A 151 7.09 6.04 6.36
CA LEU A 151 6.07 5.03 6.60
C LEU A 151 4.70 5.69 6.81
N THR A 152 4.62 6.68 7.70
CA THR A 152 3.37 7.41 7.95
C THR A 152 2.87 8.13 6.70
N GLN A 153 3.76 8.70 5.88
CA GLN A 153 3.37 9.30 4.61
C GLN A 153 2.83 8.25 3.62
N ALA A 154 3.44 7.07 3.54
CA ALA A 154 2.97 5.99 2.70
C ALA A 154 1.60 5.46 3.18
N GLU A 155 1.41 5.31 4.49
CA GLU A 155 0.11 4.94 5.09
C GLU A 155 -0.99 5.95 4.73
N HIS A 156 -0.70 7.25 4.81
CA HIS A 156 -1.64 8.29 4.40
C HIS A 156 -2.01 8.17 2.92
N VAL A 157 -1.03 7.98 2.04
CA VAL A 157 -1.30 7.81 0.61
C VAL A 157 -2.14 6.58 0.34
N VAL A 158 -1.77 5.44 0.93
CA VAL A 158 -2.54 4.19 0.80
C VAL A 158 -3.98 4.38 1.29
N ALA A 159 -4.21 5.22 2.31
CA ALA A 159 -5.54 5.48 2.84
C ALA A 159 -6.46 6.28 1.91
N PHE A 160 -5.94 7.24 1.11
CA PHE A 160 -6.80 8.09 0.28
C PHE A 160 -6.82 7.75 -1.22
N ASP A 161 -5.85 6.99 -1.72
CA ASP A 161 -5.70 6.76 -3.16
C ASP A 161 -6.44 5.50 -3.64
N GLU A 162 -7.70 5.65 -4.04
CA GLU A 162 -8.61 4.55 -4.42
C GLU A 162 -8.14 3.68 -5.59
N ASP A 163 -7.23 4.20 -6.42
CA ASP A 163 -6.67 3.48 -7.57
C ASP A 163 -5.53 2.53 -7.20
N LEU A 164 -4.93 2.68 -6.02
CA LEU A 164 -3.91 1.73 -5.57
C LEU A 164 -4.54 0.35 -5.39
N PRO A 165 -3.87 -0.74 -5.81
CA PRO A 165 -4.25 -2.08 -5.38
C PRO A 165 -4.04 -2.21 -3.87
N PRO A 166 -4.51 -3.31 -3.25
CA PRO A 166 -4.18 -3.57 -1.86
C PRO A 166 -2.66 -3.60 -1.67
N ILE A 167 -2.14 -2.87 -0.68
CA ILE A 167 -0.72 -2.76 -0.38
C ILE A 167 -0.47 -3.17 1.07
N GLU A 168 0.57 -3.96 1.29
CA GLU A 168 1.14 -4.22 2.61
C GLU A 168 2.44 -3.44 2.75
N LEU A 169 2.44 -2.40 3.59
CA LEU A 169 3.65 -1.65 3.92
C LEU A 169 4.42 -2.37 5.03
N VAL A 170 5.71 -2.61 4.80
CA VAL A 170 6.60 -3.29 5.77
C VAL A 170 7.76 -2.36 6.09
N LEU A 171 7.88 -1.94 7.34
CA LEU A 171 9.01 -1.12 7.77
C LEU A 171 10.32 -1.94 7.78
N ASP A 172 11.32 -1.46 7.04
CA ASP A 172 12.73 -1.85 7.18
C ASP A 172 13.50 -0.69 7.81
N SER A 173 13.68 -0.74 9.12
CA SER A 173 14.25 0.36 9.89
C SER A 173 15.78 0.30 9.92
N VAL A 174 16.44 1.45 9.72
CA VAL A 174 17.87 1.65 10.03
C VAL A 174 17.97 2.43 11.32
N THR A 175 18.46 1.84 12.40
CA THR A 175 18.49 2.51 13.72
C THR A 175 19.88 3.03 14.06
N PHE A 176 19.96 4.19 14.73
CA PHE A 176 21.23 4.70 15.22
C PHE A 176 21.87 3.80 16.28
N SER A 177 21.07 3.12 17.11
CA SER A 177 21.56 2.22 18.15
C SER A 177 22.32 1.02 17.55
N GLU A 178 21.75 0.35 16.54
CA GLU A 178 22.42 -0.74 15.82
C GLU A 178 23.73 -0.29 15.15
N LEU A 179 23.78 0.95 14.66
CA LEU A 179 24.97 1.50 14.02
C LEU A 179 26.04 1.90 15.04
N ALA A 180 25.65 2.38 16.22
CA ALA A 180 26.57 2.65 17.31
C ALA A 180 27.20 1.37 17.87
N GLU A 181 26.46 0.25 17.91
CA GLU A 181 27.00 -1.06 18.29
C GLU A 181 28.08 -1.56 17.32
N GLN A 182 28.00 -1.21 16.03
CA GLN A 182 28.99 -1.57 15.02
C GLN A 182 30.30 -0.78 15.14
N ALA A 183 30.27 0.41 15.74
CA ALA A 183 31.46 1.21 16.02
C ALA A 183 31.33 1.91 17.39
N PRO A 184 31.53 1.18 18.50
CA PRO A 184 31.44 1.75 19.83
C PRO A 184 32.43 2.92 20.02
N SER A 185 31.92 4.02 20.55
CA SER A 185 32.70 5.23 20.85
C SER A 185 32.13 5.99 22.05
N ASP A 186 33.00 6.74 22.73
CA ASP A 186 32.63 7.65 23.81
C ASP A 186 32.02 8.96 23.26
N SER A 187 32.23 9.27 21.97
CA SER A 187 31.73 10.50 21.35
C SER A 187 31.27 10.27 19.91
N TYR A 188 30.00 10.60 19.64
CA TYR A 188 29.38 10.46 18.33
C TYR A 188 29.04 11.81 17.71
N LEU A 189 29.18 11.89 16.38
CA LEU A 189 28.63 12.98 15.57
C LEU A 189 27.51 12.42 14.69
N VAL A 190 26.30 12.95 14.82
CA VAL A 190 25.13 12.54 14.03
C VAL A 190 24.64 13.71 13.17
N PRO A 191 23.82 13.48 12.12
CA PRO A 191 23.51 14.53 11.14
C PRO A 191 22.71 15.70 11.73
N CYS A 192 21.80 15.42 12.67
CA CYS A 192 21.01 16.42 13.36
C CYS A 192 20.53 15.91 14.72
N ARG A 193 20.04 16.82 15.57
CA ARG A 193 19.46 16.46 16.88
C ARG A 193 18.21 15.57 16.77
N GLY A 194 17.48 15.69 15.65
CA GLY A 194 16.35 14.82 15.32
C GLY A 194 15.34 14.68 16.46
N ALA A 195 14.75 13.49 16.55
CA ALA A 195 13.70 13.12 17.51
C ALA A 195 14.28 12.65 18.85
N ASN A 196 15.11 13.48 19.50
CA ASN A 196 15.73 13.20 20.80
C ASN A 196 16.51 11.87 20.84
N LEU A 197 17.43 11.69 19.89
CA LEU A 197 18.28 10.50 19.84
C LEU A 197 19.11 10.35 21.13
N GLU A 198 19.17 9.13 21.66
CA GLU A 198 20.05 8.74 22.77
C GLU A 198 20.99 7.63 22.30
N LEU A 199 22.28 7.77 22.62
CA LEU A 199 23.36 6.81 22.34
C LEU A 199 24.27 6.68 23.56
N PRO A 200 25.05 5.58 23.71
CA PRO A 200 25.87 5.31 24.91
C PRO A 200 27.13 6.21 25.08
N GLY A 201 27.19 7.37 24.43
CA GLY A 201 28.31 8.31 24.49
C GLY A 201 27.85 9.76 24.30
N GLU A 202 28.78 10.71 24.36
CA GLU A 202 28.50 12.13 24.15
C GLU A 202 28.02 12.37 22.70
N LEU A 203 26.90 13.08 22.56
CA LEU A 203 26.30 13.38 21.26
C LEU A 203 26.60 14.81 20.81
N SER A 204 27.19 14.92 19.63
CA SER A 204 27.31 16.17 18.86
C SER A 204 26.45 16.09 17.59
N PHE A 205 25.99 17.24 17.11
CA PHE A 205 25.04 17.31 15.99
C PHE A 205 25.61 18.18 14.86
N LEU A 206 25.77 17.59 13.68
CA LEU A 206 26.40 18.25 12.54
C LEU A 206 25.66 19.49 12.05
N ASP A 207 24.32 19.50 12.11
CA ASP A 207 23.46 20.65 11.78
C ASP A 207 23.70 21.86 12.71
N THR A 208 24.12 21.64 13.95
CA THR A 208 24.46 22.72 14.88
C THR A 208 25.86 23.28 14.68
N ARG A 209 26.68 22.63 13.84
CA ARG A 209 28.08 22.98 13.57
C ARG A 209 28.87 23.27 14.86
N PRO A 210 29.23 22.24 15.65
CA PRO A 210 30.10 22.41 16.82
C PRO A 210 31.31 23.30 16.51
N ALA A 211 31.59 24.25 17.42
CA ALA A 211 32.60 25.27 17.19
C ALA A 211 34.03 24.69 17.02
N SER A 212 34.28 23.55 17.65
CA SER A 212 35.56 22.85 17.64
C SER A 212 35.39 21.44 17.10
N ARG A 213 36.35 21.00 16.29
CA ARG A 213 36.51 19.60 15.90
C ARG A 213 36.98 18.78 17.11
N SER A 214 36.28 17.68 17.41
CA SER A 214 36.64 16.69 18.45
C SER A 214 36.74 15.29 17.84
N ASP A 215 37.26 14.29 18.55
CA ASP A 215 37.49 12.92 18.04
C ASP A 215 36.20 12.07 17.91
N TRP A 216 35.25 12.54 17.09
CA TRP A 216 33.97 11.85 16.87
C TRP A 216 34.09 10.61 15.98
N VAL A 217 33.28 9.59 16.28
CA VAL A 217 32.78 8.65 15.27
C VAL A 217 31.50 9.23 14.66
N MET A 218 31.48 9.42 13.34
CA MET A 218 30.31 9.95 12.65
C MET A 218 29.36 8.83 12.23
N ILE A 219 28.13 8.84 12.74
CA ILE A 219 27.05 8.00 12.23
C ILE A 219 26.29 8.86 11.20
N GLY A 220 26.60 8.68 9.92
CA GLY A 220 26.16 9.59 8.87
C GLY A 220 26.30 9.00 7.47
N CYS A 221 25.72 9.65 6.46
CA CYS A 221 25.81 9.22 5.06
C CYS A 221 26.72 10.17 4.27
N GLU A 222 26.80 10.02 2.94
CA GLU A 222 27.63 10.89 2.09
C GLU A 222 27.32 12.39 2.30
N ARG A 223 26.05 12.75 2.48
CA ARG A 223 25.69 14.16 2.76
C ARG A 223 26.31 14.67 4.06
N SER A 224 26.34 13.84 5.10
CA SER A 224 27.00 14.18 6.37
C SER A 224 28.50 14.35 6.17
N MET A 225 29.13 13.49 5.37
CA MET A 225 30.55 13.61 5.05
C MET A 225 30.87 14.91 4.29
N GLN A 226 30.04 15.30 3.32
CA GLN A 226 30.19 16.59 2.62
C GLN A 226 30.14 17.79 3.56
N PHE A 227 29.19 17.80 4.50
CA PHE A 227 29.11 18.85 5.52
C PHE A 227 30.33 18.83 6.44
N HIS A 228 30.78 17.66 6.89
CA HIS A 228 31.96 17.56 7.74
C HIS A 228 33.21 18.11 7.08
N ARG A 229 33.52 17.67 5.85
CA ARG A 229 34.64 18.19 5.04
C ARG A 229 34.58 19.70 4.91
N HIS A 230 33.39 20.24 4.66
CA HIS A 230 33.20 21.69 4.54
C HIS A 230 33.45 22.43 5.86
N PHE A 231 33.01 21.87 6.99
CA PHE A 231 33.13 22.53 8.30
C PHE A 231 34.52 22.40 8.93
N TYR A 232 35.20 21.27 8.76
CA TYR A 232 36.41 20.91 9.51
C TYR A 232 37.63 20.57 8.64
N GLY A 233 37.45 20.38 7.33
CA GLY A 233 38.56 20.13 6.39
C GLY A 233 39.10 18.70 6.40
N ASP A 234 38.52 17.79 7.19
CA ASP A 234 38.91 16.39 7.30
C ASP A 234 37.70 15.45 7.25
N GLU A 235 37.97 14.15 7.38
CA GLU A 235 36.98 13.07 7.46
C GLU A 235 37.15 12.30 8.77
N PRO A 236 36.09 12.16 9.59
CA PRO A 236 36.13 11.33 10.79
C PRO A 236 35.93 9.85 10.41
N PRO A 237 36.25 8.90 11.32
CA PRO A 237 35.72 7.54 11.21
C PRO A 237 34.19 7.57 11.03
N GLN A 238 33.66 6.78 10.10
CA GLN A 238 32.25 6.82 9.73
C GLN A 238 31.58 5.45 9.77
N VAL A 239 30.33 5.42 10.26
CA VAL A 239 29.36 4.33 10.04
C VAL A 239 28.23 4.84 9.13
N ASP A 240 27.96 4.14 8.04
CA ASP A 240 27.02 4.57 7.00
C ASP A 240 25.55 4.30 7.40
N ILE A 241 24.73 5.35 7.42
CA ILE A 241 23.29 5.29 7.78
C ILE A 241 22.35 5.20 6.57
N CYS A 242 22.88 5.19 5.34
CA CYS A 242 22.12 5.49 4.13
C CYS A 242 21.10 4.38 3.80
N PRO A 243 19.78 4.69 3.82
CA PRO A 243 18.74 3.73 3.42
C PRO A 243 18.95 3.20 1.99
N LYS A 244 19.39 4.07 1.07
CA LYS A 244 19.62 3.69 -0.33
C LYS A 244 20.75 2.67 -0.49
N LYS A 245 21.90 2.87 0.19
CA LYS A 245 23.04 1.93 0.12
C LYS A 245 22.76 0.61 0.82
N ARG A 246 21.93 0.61 1.88
CA ARG A 246 21.49 -0.63 2.54
C ARG A 246 20.88 -1.62 1.55
N LEU A 247 20.24 -1.12 0.48
CA LEU A 247 19.66 -1.96 -0.56
C LEU A 247 20.66 -2.55 -1.55
N ASP A 248 21.95 -2.18 -1.52
CA ASP A 248 22.96 -2.80 -2.39
C ASP A 248 23.14 -4.29 -2.07
N GLY A 249 22.81 -4.71 -0.84
CA GLY A 249 22.75 -6.12 -0.43
C GLY A 249 21.35 -6.75 -0.49
N ALA A 250 20.31 -6.00 -0.88
CA ALA A 250 18.96 -6.52 -0.98
C ALA A 250 18.78 -7.36 -2.25
N GLY A 251 18.04 -8.47 -2.15
CA GLY A 251 17.73 -9.33 -3.28
C GLY A 251 16.98 -8.59 -4.41
N PRO A 252 17.06 -9.09 -5.65
CA PRO A 252 16.56 -8.39 -6.84
C PRO A 252 15.02 -8.29 -6.92
N ASP A 253 14.29 -9.11 -6.15
CA ASP A 253 12.84 -9.31 -6.35
C ASP A 253 11.95 -8.48 -5.40
N GLY A 254 12.53 -7.58 -4.59
CA GLY A 254 11.77 -6.77 -3.63
C GLY A 254 11.29 -5.43 -4.19
N LEU A 255 10.16 -4.93 -3.68
CA LEU A 255 9.67 -3.57 -3.91
C LEU A 255 10.02 -2.67 -2.73
N TRP A 256 10.70 -1.55 -2.99
CA TRP A 256 11.28 -0.70 -1.97
C TRP A 256 10.93 0.76 -2.17
N LEU A 257 10.40 1.40 -1.13
CA LEU A 257 10.26 2.84 -1.00
C LEU A 257 11.31 3.36 -0.02
N VAL A 258 12.23 4.20 -0.48
CA VAL A 258 13.39 4.62 0.33
C VAL A 258 13.66 6.11 0.27
N LYS A 259 14.24 6.66 1.34
CA LYS A 259 14.68 8.06 1.40
C LYS A 259 16.13 8.24 0.96
N CYS A 260 16.39 9.34 0.27
CA CYS A 260 17.74 9.80 -0.07
C CYS A 260 17.90 11.31 0.18
N CYS A 261 18.92 11.71 0.91
CA CYS A 261 19.27 13.12 1.17
C CYS A 261 20.10 13.78 0.05
N MET A 262 20.56 12.98 -0.92
CA MET A 262 21.22 13.47 -2.13
C MET A 262 20.21 13.82 -3.23
N LEU A 263 18.98 13.29 -3.15
CA LEU A 263 17.88 13.67 -4.01
C LEU A 263 17.17 14.89 -3.43
N GLU A 264 17.14 16.00 -4.16
CA GLU A 264 16.54 17.25 -3.68
C GLU A 264 15.02 17.32 -3.91
N ARG A 265 14.55 16.83 -5.06
CA ARG A 265 13.14 16.83 -5.49
C ARG A 265 12.86 15.68 -6.45
N GLY A 266 11.59 15.30 -6.57
CA GLY A 266 11.13 14.29 -7.53
C GLY A 266 11.38 12.87 -7.03
N THR A 267 11.48 11.92 -7.95
CA THR A 267 11.70 10.50 -7.65
C THR A 267 12.73 9.88 -8.57
N GLU A 268 13.52 8.94 -8.06
CA GLU A 268 14.33 8.03 -8.89
C GLU A 268 13.67 6.65 -8.85
N LEU A 269 13.39 6.08 -10.02
CA LEU A 269 12.60 4.86 -10.17
C LEU A 269 13.37 3.86 -11.01
N ALA A 270 13.80 2.73 -10.42
CA ALA A 270 14.52 1.68 -11.13
C ALA A 270 14.48 0.37 -10.34
N ASP A 271 14.44 -0.78 -11.03
CA ASP A 271 14.67 -2.11 -10.44
C ASP A 271 13.87 -2.41 -9.16
N GLY A 272 12.57 -2.09 -9.16
CA GLY A 272 11.71 -2.28 -7.99
C GLY A 272 11.95 -1.31 -6.82
N ARG A 273 12.75 -0.26 -7.04
CA ARG A 273 13.11 0.74 -6.02
C ARG A 273 12.59 2.11 -6.44
N ALA A 274 11.84 2.73 -5.55
CA ALA A 274 11.44 4.12 -5.65
C ALA A 274 12.15 4.92 -4.55
N VAL A 275 13.01 5.82 -4.98
CA VAL A 275 13.76 6.72 -4.10
C VAL A 275 13.05 8.07 -4.08
N VAL A 276 12.73 8.55 -2.88
CA VAL A 276 12.15 9.87 -2.64
C VAL A 276 13.14 10.76 -1.85
N PRO A 277 13.04 12.09 -1.97
CA PRO A 277 13.92 12.99 -1.23
C PRO A 277 13.70 12.88 0.28
N TRP A 278 14.72 13.24 1.07
CA TRP A 278 14.61 13.27 2.54
C TRP A 278 13.41 14.10 3.04
N GLY A 279 13.12 15.18 2.31
CA GLY A 279 12.00 16.10 2.56
C GLY A 279 10.70 15.76 1.82
N ALA A 280 10.51 14.53 1.33
CA ALA A 280 9.41 14.17 0.43
C ALA A 280 8.03 14.65 0.89
N ASN A 281 7.21 15.06 -0.08
CA ASN A 281 5.79 15.37 0.12
C ASN A 281 4.90 14.16 -0.23
N LEU A 282 3.58 14.27 0.00
CA LEU A 282 2.64 13.17 -0.24
C LEU A 282 2.49 12.82 -1.73
N ASP A 283 2.63 13.79 -2.64
CA ASP A 283 2.53 13.53 -4.09
C ASP A 283 3.73 12.74 -4.61
N GLU A 284 4.94 13.02 -4.11
CA GLU A 284 6.15 12.25 -4.43
C GLU A 284 6.02 10.80 -3.94
N VAL A 285 5.51 10.61 -2.71
CA VAL A 285 5.23 9.28 -2.15
C VAL A 285 4.13 8.57 -2.94
N ARG A 286 3.08 9.29 -3.35
CA ARG A 286 1.99 8.77 -4.19
C ARG A 286 2.47 8.30 -5.56
N GLY A 287 3.26 9.12 -6.24
CA GLY A 287 3.87 8.76 -7.52
C GLY A 287 4.75 7.52 -7.40
N ALA A 288 5.57 7.45 -6.33
CA ALA A 288 6.41 6.30 -6.04
C ALA A 288 5.60 5.01 -5.80
N LEU A 289 4.55 5.06 -4.96
CA LEU A 289 3.69 3.91 -4.68
C LEU A 289 2.92 3.44 -5.93
N ARG A 290 2.36 4.37 -6.73
CA ARG A 290 1.71 4.03 -8.01
C ARG A 290 2.67 3.33 -8.97
N TRP A 291 3.92 3.80 -9.07
CA TRP A 291 4.92 3.18 -9.92
C TRP A 291 5.30 1.77 -9.43
N LEU A 292 5.57 1.60 -8.13
CA LEU A 292 5.86 0.30 -7.51
C LEU A 292 4.70 -0.70 -7.71
N ALA A 293 3.47 -0.21 -7.57
CA ALA A 293 2.25 -0.99 -7.75
C ALA A 293 1.81 -1.12 -9.23
N ARG A 294 2.54 -0.51 -10.17
CA ARG A 294 2.29 -0.55 -11.62
C ARG A 294 0.91 -0.05 -12.06
N VAL A 295 0.31 0.87 -11.31
CA VAL A 295 -1.06 1.39 -11.57
C VAL A 295 -1.16 2.06 -12.95
N ASP A 296 -0.12 2.78 -13.39
CA ASP A 296 -0.12 3.51 -14.67
C ASP A 296 0.39 2.70 -15.87
N GLN A 297 0.86 1.46 -15.65
CA GLN A 297 1.36 0.60 -16.73
C GLN A 297 0.26 -0.31 -17.32
N VAL A 298 -0.86 -0.48 -16.62
CA VAL A 298 -1.99 -1.32 -17.08
C VAL A 298 -2.86 -0.60 -18.12
N ALA A 299 -2.83 0.74 -18.17
CA ALA A 299 -3.63 1.53 -19.11
C ALA A 299 -3.06 1.60 -20.55
N VAL A 300 -1.83 1.12 -20.80
CA VAL A 300 -1.15 1.25 -22.11
C VAL A 300 -1.17 -0.06 -22.92
N ALA A 301 -1.73 -1.14 -22.39
CA ALA A 301 -1.90 -2.40 -23.11
C ALA A 301 -3.29 -2.54 -23.77
N VAL A 302 -3.78 -1.48 -24.42
CA VAL A 302 -4.85 -1.56 -25.43
C VAL A 302 -4.49 -0.58 -26.55
N GLY A 303 -3.72 -1.09 -27.52
CA GLY A 303 -3.38 -0.43 -28.78
C GLY A 303 -3.23 -1.49 -29.86
#